data_AF-A0A227J932-F1
#
_entry.id   AF-A0A227J932-F1
#
_cell.length_a   1.000
_cell.length_b   1.000
_cell.length_c   1.000
_cell.angle_alpha   90.00
_cell.angle_beta   90.00
_cell.angle_gamma   90.00
#
_symmetry.space_group_name_H-M   'P 1'
#
loop_
_entity.id
_entity.type
_entity.pdbx_description
1 polymer ?
#
loop_
_entity_poly.entity_id
_entity_poly.type
_entity_poly.pdbx_seq_one_letter_code
_entity_poly.pdbx_strand_id
1 'polypeptide(L)'
;MPLKMTLIALAVMASAQPQANTPIAPPVSLAETYQDGIDVSEYWYSEKLDGIRAYWTGQHLVTRNGNRIYAPEWFTESLPNYPLDGELWAGRGNFHIVQQTVLDKTPIDSAWREIDFMVFDMPYSAGDYRKRYYNIQDLVFDIDKHHIKYVEH
;
A
#
# COMPACT_ATOMS: atom_id res chain seq x y z
N MET A 1 -35.14 -3.52 67.37
CA MET A 1 -34.02 -2.93 66.59
C MET A 1 -33.96 -3.68 65.26
N PRO A 2 -34.28 -3.08 64.11
CA PRO A 2 -34.28 -3.80 62.84
C PRO A 2 -32.88 -3.82 62.21
N LEU A 3 -32.44 -5.00 61.79
CA LEU A 3 -31.16 -5.25 61.12
C LEU A 3 -31.26 -4.80 59.66
N LYS A 4 -30.46 -3.81 59.24
CA LYS A 4 -30.36 -3.38 57.83
C LYS A 4 -29.41 -4.32 57.08
N MET A 5 -29.94 -5.07 56.12
CA MET A 5 -29.15 -5.81 55.12
C MET A 5 -28.73 -4.82 54.02
N THR A 6 -27.44 -4.48 53.97
CA THR A 6 -26.87 -3.70 52.87
C THR A 6 -26.39 -4.65 51.78
N LEU A 7 -27.07 -4.67 50.63
CA LEU A 7 -26.57 -5.30 49.41
C LEU A 7 -25.46 -4.42 48.82
N ILE A 8 -24.23 -4.95 48.78
CA ILE A 8 -23.13 -4.34 48.03
C ILE A 8 -23.27 -4.81 46.58
N ALA A 9 -23.75 -3.91 45.72
CA ALA A 9 -23.71 -4.13 44.27
C ALA A 9 -22.29 -3.87 43.77
N LEU A 10 -21.58 -4.92 43.37
CA LEU A 10 -20.26 -4.82 42.75
C LEU A 10 -20.43 -4.47 41.27
N ALA A 11 -20.30 -3.19 40.93
CA ALA A 11 -20.33 -2.73 39.56
C ALA A 11 -19.03 -3.14 38.84
N VAL A 12 -19.11 -4.16 37.98
CA VAL A 12 -18.02 -4.52 37.06
C VAL A 12 -18.03 -3.50 35.93
N MET A 13 -17.15 -2.51 35.99
CA MET A 13 -16.87 -1.65 34.85
C MET A 13 -16.00 -2.41 33.86
N ALA A 14 -16.61 -2.92 32.78
CA ALA A 14 -15.89 -3.44 31.64
C ALA A 14 -15.23 -2.26 30.92
N SER A 15 -13.95 -2.05 31.18
CA SER A 15 -13.11 -1.15 30.40
C SER A 15 -12.93 -1.76 29.00
N ALA A 16 -13.61 -1.20 28.00
CA ALA A 16 -13.28 -1.44 26.61
C ALA A 16 -11.89 -0.84 26.35
N GLN A 17 -10.84 -1.67 26.43
CA GLN A 17 -9.52 -1.25 25.99
C GLN A 17 -9.55 -1.12 24.46
N PRO A 18 -9.10 0.01 23.88
CA PRO A 18 -8.91 0.10 22.45
C PRO A 18 -7.88 -0.95 22.05
N GLN A 19 -8.32 -1.90 21.23
CA GLN A 19 -7.44 -2.91 20.65
C GLN A 19 -6.43 -2.16 19.78
N ALA A 20 -5.17 -2.14 20.21
CA ALA A 20 -4.09 -1.58 19.39
C ALA A 20 -4.01 -2.45 18.12
N ASN A 21 -4.52 -1.93 17.01
CA ASN A 21 -4.29 -2.51 15.70
C ASN A 21 -2.82 -2.30 15.35
N THR A 22 -1.95 -3.19 15.81
CA THR A 22 -0.57 -3.26 15.33
C THR A 22 -0.64 -3.47 13.83
N PRO A 23 -0.12 -2.55 13.00
CA PRO A 23 -0.18 -2.70 11.56
C PRO A 23 0.57 -3.97 11.17
N ILE A 24 -0.12 -4.93 10.57
CA ILE A 24 0.52 -6.12 10.02
C ILE A 24 1.20 -5.68 8.74
N ALA A 25 2.53 -5.79 8.71
CA ALA A 25 3.30 -5.47 7.51
C ALA A 25 2.83 -6.38 6.36
N PRO A 26 2.59 -5.83 5.16
CA PRO A 26 2.19 -6.64 4.03
C PRO A 26 3.31 -7.63 3.65
N PRO A 27 2.95 -8.85 3.20
CA PRO A 27 3.93 -9.84 2.76
C PRO A 27 4.47 -9.43 1.39
N VAL A 28 5.49 -8.55 1.40
CA VAL A 28 6.09 -8.01 0.19
C VAL A 28 7.41 -8.70 -0.14
N SER A 29 7.62 -9.02 -1.42
CA SER A 29 8.89 -9.58 -1.89
C SER A 29 10.01 -8.54 -1.78
N LEU A 30 11.16 -8.95 -1.25
CA LEU A 30 12.36 -8.14 -1.20
C LEU A 30 13.28 -8.47 -2.38
N ALA A 31 13.92 -7.45 -2.95
CA ALA A 31 14.92 -7.65 -3.98
C ALA A 31 16.24 -8.12 -3.35
N GLU A 32 16.91 -9.04 -4.02
CA GLU A 32 18.29 -9.44 -3.71
C GLU A 32 19.28 -8.62 -4.55
N THR A 33 20.54 -8.56 -4.09
CA THR A 33 21.61 -7.92 -4.86
C THR A 33 21.97 -8.79 -6.07
N TYR A 34 22.04 -8.18 -7.25
CA TYR A 34 22.50 -8.82 -8.49
C TYR A 34 23.82 -9.58 -8.27
N GLN A 35 23.90 -10.79 -8.82
CA GLN A 35 25.08 -11.64 -8.80
C GLN A 35 25.60 -11.83 -10.22
N ASP A 36 26.92 -11.70 -10.39
CA ASP A 36 27.55 -11.95 -11.69
C ASP A 36 27.35 -13.40 -12.13
N GLY A 37 27.10 -13.61 -13.42
CA GLY A 37 26.94 -14.95 -14.01
C GLY A 37 25.51 -15.47 -14.08
N ILE A 38 24.51 -14.69 -13.66
CA ILE A 38 23.11 -15.02 -13.95
C ILE A 38 22.81 -14.79 -15.45
N ASP A 39 21.99 -15.66 -16.04
CA ASP A 39 21.48 -15.45 -17.39
C ASP A 39 20.33 -14.44 -17.35
N VAL A 40 20.64 -13.18 -17.66
CA VAL A 40 19.67 -12.08 -17.65
C VAL A 40 18.54 -12.25 -18.67
N SER A 41 18.68 -13.14 -19.67
CA SER A 41 17.61 -13.39 -20.65
C SER A 41 16.41 -14.13 -20.06
N GLU A 42 16.60 -14.77 -18.90
CA GLU A 42 15.54 -15.43 -18.13
C GLU A 42 14.77 -14.46 -17.21
N TYR A 43 15.13 -13.17 -17.20
CA TYR A 43 14.57 -12.16 -16.31
C TYR A 43 13.86 -11.05 -17.07
N TRP A 44 12.79 -10.55 -16.45
CA TRP A 44 12.22 -9.25 -16.79
C TRP A 44 12.98 -8.18 -15.99
N TYR A 45 13.40 -7.11 -16.65
CA TYR A 45 14.10 -6.00 -16.02
C TYR A 45 13.26 -4.73 -16.16
N SER A 46 13.40 -3.78 -15.24
CA SER A 46 12.71 -2.49 -15.32
C SER A 46 13.57 -1.40 -14.71
N GLU A 47 13.20 -0.14 -14.96
CA GLU A 47 13.77 0.96 -14.20
C GLU A 47 13.45 0.80 -12.71
N LYS A 48 14.46 0.97 -11.86
CA LYS A 48 14.24 1.12 -10.42
C LYS A 48 13.78 2.55 -10.15
N LEU A 49 12.50 2.72 -9.86
CA LEU A 49 11.94 4.00 -9.46
C LEU A 49 12.44 4.41 -8.06
N ASP A 50 12.71 5.70 -7.88
CA ASP A 50 13.13 6.30 -6.61
C ASP A 50 11.94 7.03 -5.98
N GLY A 51 11.03 6.26 -5.39
CA GLY A 51 9.80 6.74 -4.79
C GLY A 51 9.59 6.17 -3.38
N ILE A 52 8.33 5.99 -3.00
CA ILE A 52 7.97 5.28 -1.78
C ILE A 52 7.11 4.06 -2.13
N ARG A 53 7.64 2.87 -1.87
CA ARG A 53 6.89 1.62 -1.99
C ARG A 53 5.59 1.68 -1.20
N ALA A 54 4.49 1.42 -1.88
CA ALA A 54 3.16 1.40 -1.34
C ALA A 54 2.45 0.11 -1.71
N TYR A 55 1.81 -0.48 -0.71
CA TYR A 55 0.98 -1.65 -0.85
C TYR A 55 -0.47 -1.23 -0.73
N TRP A 56 -1.25 -1.46 -1.78
CA TRP A 56 -2.69 -1.30 -1.74
C TRP A 56 -3.31 -2.55 -1.12
N THR A 57 -4.08 -2.40 -0.05
CA THR A 57 -4.68 -3.53 0.68
C THR A 57 -5.99 -4.03 0.08
N GLY A 58 -6.49 -3.40 -0.99
CA GLY A 58 -7.90 -3.50 -1.42
C GLY A 58 -8.80 -2.41 -0.81
N GLN A 59 -8.28 -1.61 0.13
CA GLN A 59 -9.04 -0.56 0.82
C GLN A 59 -8.24 0.72 1.12
N HIS A 60 -6.95 0.59 1.41
CA HIS A 60 -6.08 1.73 1.70
C HIS A 60 -4.63 1.40 1.34
N LEU A 61 -3.83 2.44 1.14
CA LEU A 61 -2.39 2.30 0.93
C LEU A 61 -1.67 2.17 2.27
N VAL A 62 -0.67 1.29 2.32
CA VAL A 62 0.26 1.16 3.45
C VAL A 62 1.70 1.12 2.93
N THR A 63 2.64 1.61 3.72
CA THR A 63 4.07 1.42 3.47
C THR A 63 4.45 -0.06 3.66
N ARG A 64 5.66 -0.44 3.25
CA ARG A 64 6.25 -1.78 3.53
C ARG A 64 6.12 -2.23 5.00
N ASN A 65 6.18 -1.30 5.95
CA ASN A 65 6.12 -1.63 7.38
C ASN A 65 4.68 -1.62 7.92
N GLY A 66 3.67 -1.50 7.06
CA GLY A 66 2.25 -1.48 7.43
C GLY A 66 1.72 -0.10 7.84
N ASN A 67 2.54 0.95 7.85
CA ASN A 67 2.04 2.29 8.20
C ASN A 67 1.10 2.81 7.12
N ARG A 68 -0.10 3.26 7.51
CA ARG A 68 -1.10 3.81 6.60
C ARG A 68 -0.58 5.07 5.89
N ILE A 69 -0.80 5.12 4.58
CA ILE A 69 -0.62 6.29 3.72
C ILE A 69 -2.01 6.90 3.50
N TYR A 70 -2.15 8.19 3.76
CA TYR A 70 -3.42 8.90 3.63
C TYR A 70 -3.46 9.58 2.27
N ALA A 71 -4.09 8.93 1.29
CA ALA A 71 -4.34 9.48 -0.03
C ALA A 71 -5.73 10.14 -0.11
N PRO A 72 -5.93 11.15 -0.97
CA PRO A 72 -7.27 11.62 -1.32
C PRO A 72 -8.14 10.49 -1.88
N GLU A 73 -9.46 10.58 -1.69
CA GLU A 73 -10.41 9.59 -2.17
C GLU A 73 -10.29 9.35 -3.69
N TRP A 74 -10.22 10.44 -4.46
CA TRP A 74 -10.08 10.39 -5.92
C TRP A 74 -8.84 9.63 -6.40
N PHE A 75 -7.80 9.51 -5.56
CA PHE A 75 -6.58 8.82 -5.92
C PHE A 75 -6.77 7.30 -5.90
N THR A 76 -7.56 6.79 -4.94
CA THR A 76 -7.71 5.35 -4.71
C THR A 76 -9.08 4.79 -5.10
N GLU A 77 -10.07 5.63 -5.39
CA GLU A 77 -11.47 5.22 -5.63
C GLU A 77 -11.64 4.18 -6.76
N SER A 78 -10.77 4.21 -7.77
CA SER A 78 -10.81 3.30 -8.91
C SER A 78 -9.97 2.04 -8.72
N LEU A 79 -9.21 1.94 -7.62
CA LEU A 79 -8.41 0.76 -7.35
C LEU A 79 -9.30 -0.44 -6.99
N PRO A 80 -8.91 -1.66 -7.38
CA PRO A 80 -9.70 -2.86 -7.15
C PRO A 80 -9.78 -3.20 -5.65
N ASN A 81 -10.70 -4.07 -5.27
CA ASN A 81 -10.83 -4.52 -3.88
C ASN A 81 -9.82 -5.62 -3.47
N TYR A 82 -8.76 -5.82 -4.24
CA TYR A 82 -7.71 -6.80 -3.98
C TYR A 82 -6.31 -6.15 -3.97
N PRO A 83 -5.30 -6.83 -3.38
CA PRO A 83 -4.03 -6.18 -3.15
C PRO A 83 -3.14 -5.98 -4.38
N LEU A 84 -2.42 -4.86 -4.40
CA LEU A 84 -1.44 -4.48 -5.42
C LEU A 84 -0.15 -4.01 -4.74
N ASP A 85 0.99 -4.28 -5.37
CA ASP A 85 2.30 -3.77 -4.94
C ASP A 85 2.83 -2.79 -5.99
N GLY A 86 3.31 -1.64 -5.53
CA GLY A 86 3.73 -0.56 -6.41
C GLY A 86 4.58 0.49 -5.71
N GLU A 87 4.96 1.50 -6.48
CA GLU A 87 5.75 2.64 -6.03
C GLU A 87 4.94 3.93 -6.20
N LEU A 88 4.82 4.74 -5.15
CA LEU A 88 4.36 6.13 -5.30
C LEU A 88 5.52 6.97 -5.82
N TRP A 89 5.35 7.65 -6.95
CA TRP A 89 6.44 8.25 -7.71
C TRP A 89 6.05 9.58 -8.35
N ALA A 90 6.98 10.52 -8.45
CA ALA A 90 6.74 11.87 -8.95
C ALA A 90 7.67 12.26 -10.12
N GLY A 91 8.20 11.28 -10.84
CA GLY A 91 9.25 11.50 -11.83
C GLY A 91 10.67 11.40 -11.27
N ARG A 92 11.65 11.32 -12.18
CA ARG A 92 13.07 11.22 -11.82
C ARG A 92 13.54 12.48 -11.06
N GLY A 93 14.30 12.29 -9.99
CA GLY A 93 14.86 13.38 -9.18
C GLY A 93 13.87 14.01 -8.18
N ASN A 94 12.62 13.53 -8.13
CA ASN A 94 11.56 14.13 -7.32
C ASN A 94 11.21 13.33 -6.07
N PHE A 95 12.13 12.49 -5.56
CA PHE A 95 11.91 11.71 -4.33
C PHE A 95 11.47 12.59 -3.14
N HIS A 96 12.00 13.82 -3.02
CA HIS A 96 11.61 14.76 -1.98
C HIS A 96 10.11 15.12 -2.04
N ILE A 97 9.57 15.31 -3.24
CA ILE A 97 8.15 15.61 -3.46
C ILE A 97 7.29 14.42 -3.02
N VAL A 98 7.69 13.20 -3.42
CA VAL A 98 7.02 11.97 -2.98
C VAL A 98 7.02 11.90 -1.46
N GLN A 99 8.17 12.03 -0.82
CA GLN A 99 8.32 11.92 0.63
C GLN A 99 7.45 12.92 1.38
N GLN A 100 7.46 14.19 0.97
CA GLN A 100 6.64 15.24 1.61
C GLN A 100 5.15 14.99 1.44
N THR A 101 4.74 14.47 0.28
CA THR A 101 3.33 14.29 -0.05
C THR A 101 2.73 13.06 0.63
N VAL A 102 3.38 11.90 0.50
CA VAL A 102 2.76 10.61 0.86
C VAL A 102 2.91 10.25 2.34
N LEU A 103 3.83 10.92 3.05
CA LEU A 103 4.02 10.71 4.50
C LEU A 103 3.25 11.73 5.35
N ASP A 104 2.55 12.69 4.75
CA ASP A 104 1.61 13.54 5.46
C ASP A 104 0.37 12.74 5.87
N LYS A 105 -0.15 13.01 7.06
CA LYS A 105 -1.42 12.43 7.55
C LYS A 105 -2.65 13.17 7.01
N THR A 106 -2.46 14.40 6.53
CA THR A 106 -3.51 15.21 5.91
C THR A 106 -3.20 15.33 4.41
N PRO A 107 -3.90 14.58 3.54
CA PRO A 107 -3.65 14.66 2.10
C PRO A 107 -3.99 16.04 1.56
N ILE A 108 -3.06 16.62 0.80
CA ILE A 108 -3.25 17.87 0.06
C ILE A 108 -3.44 17.52 -1.41
N ASP A 109 -4.64 17.78 -1.95
CA ASP A 109 -5.00 17.40 -3.33
C ASP A 109 -3.98 17.85 -4.37
N SER A 110 -3.53 19.11 -4.32
CA SER A 110 -2.59 19.64 -5.30
C SER A 110 -1.23 18.93 -5.28
N ALA A 111 -0.77 18.47 -4.11
CA ALA A 111 0.47 17.72 -4.00
C ALA A 111 0.32 16.30 -4.56
N TRP A 112 -0.82 15.67 -4.30
CA TRP A 112 -1.13 14.32 -4.80
C TRP A 112 -1.33 14.26 -6.32
N ARG A 113 -1.61 15.38 -6.99
CA ARG A 113 -1.65 15.45 -8.47
C ARG A 113 -0.30 15.24 -9.14
N GLU A 114 0.79 15.41 -8.40
CA GLU A 114 2.17 15.16 -8.87
C GLU A 114 2.62 13.71 -8.64
N ILE A 115 1.76 12.86 -8.05
CA ILE A 115 2.09 11.48 -7.68
C ILE A 115 1.39 10.51 -8.64
N ASP A 116 2.16 9.55 -9.15
CA ASP A 116 1.67 8.35 -9.81
C ASP A 116 1.80 7.15 -8.86
N PHE A 117 0.85 6.22 -8.92
CA PHE A 117 0.99 4.88 -8.35
C PHE A 117 1.43 3.91 -9.45
N MET A 118 2.70 3.52 -9.40
CA MET A 118 3.39 2.69 -10.39
C MET A 118 3.35 1.22 -9.94
N VAL A 119 2.37 0.47 -10.40
CA VAL A 119 2.15 -0.94 -10.03
C VAL A 119 3.20 -1.83 -10.70
N PHE A 120 3.79 -2.76 -9.94
CA PHE A 120 4.77 -3.72 -10.47
C PHE A 120 4.51 -5.18 -10.08
N ASP A 121 3.62 -5.45 -9.13
CA ASP A 121 3.18 -6.84 -8.85
C ASP A 121 1.73 -6.92 -8.31
N MET A 122 1.13 -8.11 -8.48
CA MET A 122 -0.16 -8.52 -7.91
C MET A 122 0.07 -9.79 -7.07
N PRO A 123 0.49 -9.67 -5.80
CA PRO A 123 1.10 -10.78 -5.06
C PRO A 123 0.19 -11.99 -4.84
N TYR A 124 -1.13 -11.82 -4.95
CA TYR A 124 -2.11 -12.91 -4.81
C TYR A 124 -2.70 -13.41 -6.13
N SER A 125 -2.24 -12.88 -7.27
CA SER A 125 -2.66 -13.35 -8.58
C SER A 125 -1.99 -14.70 -8.91
N ALA A 126 -2.78 -15.65 -9.43
CA ALA A 126 -2.30 -16.98 -9.75
C ALA A 126 -1.47 -17.00 -11.04
N GLY A 127 -0.26 -17.56 -10.98
CA GLY A 127 0.61 -17.75 -12.13
C GLY A 127 2.03 -17.26 -11.88
N ASP A 128 2.86 -17.38 -12.93
CA ASP A 128 4.20 -16.82 -12.96
C ASP A 128 4.17 -15.29 -13.06
N TYR A 129 5.34 -14.65 -12.92
CA TYR A 129 5.43 -13.19 -12.99
C TYR A 129 4.89 -12.63 -14.31
N ARG A 130 5.16 -13.31 -15.43
CA ARG A 130 4.67 -12.90 -16.76
C ARG A 130 3.15 -12.78 -16.79
N LYS A 131 2.43 -13.77 -16.25
CA LYS A 131 0.97 -13.70 -16.17
C LYS A 131 0.49 -12.57 -15.26
N ARG A 132 1.15 -12.37 -14.12
CA ARG A 132 0.82 -11.27 -13.20
C ARG A 132 1.05 -9.90 -13.85
N TYR A 133 2.13 -9.75 -14.62
CA TYR A 133 2.43 -8.55 -15.38
C TYR A 133 1.34 -8.21 -16.40
N TYR A 134 0.91 -9.18 -17.22
CA TYR A 134 -0.19 -8.94 -18.17
C TYR A 134 -1.50 -8.58 -17.46
N ASN A 135 -1.82 -9.22 -16.33
CA ASN A 135 -2.98 -8.84 -15.52
C ASN A 135 -2.89 -7.39 -15.01
N ILE A 136 -1.69 -6.90 -14.70
CA ILE A 136 -1.47 -5.49 -14.31
C ILE A 136 -1.75 -4.57 -15.50
N GLN A 137 -1.24 -4.91 -16.69
CA GLN A 137 -1.45 -4.10 -17.89
C GLN A 137 -2.95 -3.99 -18.21
N ASP A 138 -3.67 -5.11 -18.19
CA ASP A 138 -5.12 -5.16 -18.41
C ASP A 138 -5.86 -4.33 -17.35
N LEU A 139 -5.49 -4.49 -16.07
CA LEU A 139 -6.07 -3.71 -14.96
C LEU A 139 -5.89 -2.20 -15.16
N VAL A 140 -4.67 -1.76 -15.48
CA VAL A 140 -4.36 -0.34 -15.65
C VAL A 140 -5.10 0.23 -16.85
N PHE A 141 -5.18 -0.54 -17.94
CA PHE A 141 -5.95 -0.17 -19.12
C PHE A 141 -7.45 -0.01 -18.78
N ASP A 142 -8.03 -0.93 -18.02
CA ASP A 142 -9.44 -0.88 -17.62
C ASP A 142 -9.73 0.26 -16.62
N ILE A 143 -8.79 0.58 -15.73
CA ILE A 143 -8.93 1.67 -14.75
C ILE A 143 -8.96 3.04 -15.46
N ASP A 144 -8.14 3.22 -16.51
CA ASP A 144 -8.05 4.44 -17.33
C ASP A 144 -7.94 5.73 -16.49
N LYS A 145 -6.99 5.74 -15.55
CA LYS A 145 -6.65 6.92 -14.74
C LYS A 145 -5.20 7.32 -14.94
N HIS A 146 -4.99 8.61 -15.19
CA HIS A 146 -3.65 9.14 -15.43
C HIS A 146 -2.64 8.85 -14.31
N HIS A 147 -3.08 8.77 -13.06
CA HIS A 147 -2.21 8.58 -11.89
C HIS A 147 -2.03 7.11 -11.46
N ILE A 148 -2.63 6.15 -12.18
CA ILE A 148 -2.45 4.71 -11.93
C ILE A 148 -1.80 4.11 -13.16
N LYS A 149 -0.56 3.66 -13.01
CA LYS A 149 0.28 3.17 -14.11
C LYS A 149 0.93 1.85 -13.72
N TYR A 150 1.62 1.23 -14.66
CA TYR A 150 2.47 0.08 -14.40
C TYR A 150 3.94 0.40 -14.71
N VAL A 151 4.85 -0.31 -14.09
CA VAL A 151 6.28 -0.22 -14.38
C VAL A 151 6.57 -0.97 -15.68
N GLU A 152 7.23 -0.33 -16.65
CA GLU A 152 7.57 -0.92 -17.94
C GLU A 152 8.82 -1.82 -17.86
N HIS A 153 8.85 -2.85 -18.71
CA HIS A 153 9.96 -3.78 -18.91
C HIS A 153 10.57 -3.66 -20.30
#